data_AF-A0A1L3LM28-F1
#
_entry.id   AF-A0A1L3LM28-F1
#
_cell.length_a   1.000
_cell.length_b   1.000
_cell.length_c   1.000
_cell.angle_alpha   90.00
_cell.angle_beta   90.00
_cell.angle_gamma   90.00
#
_symmetry.space_group_name_H-M   'P 1'
#
loop_
_entity.id
_entity.type
_entity.pdbx_description
1 polymer ?
#
loop_
_entity_poly.entity_id
_entity_poly.type
_entity_poly.pdbx_seq_one_letter_code
_entity_poly.pdbx_strand_id
1 'polypeptide(L)' 'MTISHATIIEWAEAQKRQKFTWLEDHGPRSKRPRPETEAENKLRDIAMLDAVIAICKARVAA' A
#
# COMPACT_ATOMS: atom_id res chain seq x y z
N MET A 1 -0.56 -24.11 -4.32
CA MET A 1 -1.26 -23.06 -3.54
C MET A 1 -1.72 -22.01 -4.53
N THR A 2 -3.03 -21.84 -4.70
CA THR A 2 -3.58 -20.87 -5.67
C THR A 2 -3.87 -19.57 -4.92
N ILE A 3 -3.30 -18.46 -5.37
CA ILE A 3 -3.58 -17.15 -4.78
C ILE A 3 -4.90 -16.64 -5.37
N SER A 4 -5.89 -16.41 -4.51
CA SER A 4 -7.19 -15.87 -4.92
C SER A 4 -7.16 -14.33 -4.98
N HIS A 5 -8.07 -13.75 -5.76
CA HIS A 5 -8.25 -12.29 -5.77
C HIS A 5 -8.58 -11.73 -4.37
N ALA A 6 -9.36 -12.46 -3.56
CA ALA A 6 -9.65 -12.08 -2.18
C ALA A 6 -8.38 -12.04 -1.32
N THR A 7 -7.52 -13.05 -1.46
CA THR A 7 -6.22 -13.09 -0.77
C THR A 7 -5.32 -11.93 -1.18
N ILE A 8 -5.32 -11.54 -2.47
CA ILE A 8 -4.56 -10.36 -2.94
C ILE A 8 -5.11 -9.07 -2.35
N ILE A 9 -6.43 -8.93 -2.25
CA ILE A 9 -7.06 -7.76 -1.63
C ILE A 9 -6.64 -7.64 -0.16
N GLU A 10 -6.77 -8.71 0.62
CA GLU A 10 -6.38 -8.72 2.04
C GLU A 10 -4.90 -8.36 2.23
N TRP A 11 -4.03 -8.94 1.40
CA TRP A 11 -2.60 -8.63 1.41
C TRP A 11 -2.34 -7.16 1.05
N ALA A 12 -2.97 -6.64 0.00
CA ALA A 12 -2.77 -5.26 -0.44
C ALA A 12 -3.24 -4.25 0.61
N GLU A 13 -4.39 -4.49 1.26
CA GLU A 13 -4.89 -3.67 2.36
C GLU A 13 -3.94 -3.70 3.57
N ALA A 14 -3.35 -4.87 3.90
CA ALA A 14 -2.34 -4.95 4.95
C ALA A 14 -1.07 -4.17 4.61
N GLN A 15 -0.59 -4.25 3.36
CA GLN A 15 0.55 -3.47 2.89
C GLN A 15 0.28 -1.96 2.94
N LYS A 16 -0.93 -1.53 2.55
CA LYS A 16 -1.33 -0.12 2.67
C LYS A 16 -1.28 0.36 4.13
N ARG A 17 -1.86 -0.40 5.07
CA ARG A 17 -1.81 -0.05 6.50
C ARG A 17 -0.38 0.14 6.99
N GLN A 18 0.54 -0.76 6.66
CA GLN A 18 1.94 -0.64 7.03
C GLN A 18 2.59 0.64 6.49
N LYS A 19 2.29 1.01 5.23
CA LYS A 19 2.83 2.23 4.61
C LYS A 19 2.26 3.49 5.24
N PHE A 20 0.98 3.50 5.61
CA PHE A 20 0.37 4.61 6.35
C PHE A 20 1.00 4.77 7.73
N THR A 21 1.16 3.69 8.50
CA THR A 21 1.87 3.74 9.80
C THR A 21 3.28 4.28 9.65
N TRP A 22 4.01 3.83 8.63
CA TRP A 22 5.35 4.37 8.34
C TRP A 22 5.30 5.88 8.05
N LEU A 23 4.33 6.36 7.27
CA LEU A 23 4.19 7.79 6.95
C LEU A 23 3.77 8.63 8.17
N GLU A 24 2.99 8.07 9.09
CA GLU A 24 2.63 8.72 10.35
C GLU A 24 3.86 8.89 11.26
N ASP A 25 4.67 7.85 11.40
CA ASP A 25 5.86 7.85 12.26
C ASP A 25 7.07 8.57 11.64
N HIS A 26 7.19 8.49 10.31
CA HIS A 26 8.42 8.77 9.57
C HIS A 26 8.22 9.61 8.31
N GLY A 27 7.00 10.09 8.03
CA GLY A 27 6.70 10.91 6.85
C GLY A 27 7.33 12.30 6.89
N PRO A 28 6.85 13.24 6.05
CA PRO A 28 7.48 14.56 5.82
C PRO A 28 7.67 15.42 7.06
N ARG A 29 6.96 15.11 8.15
CA ARG A 29 7.03 15.81 9.44
C ARG A 29 7.98 15.15 10.45
N SER A 30 8.64 14.04 10.09
CA SER A 30 9.54 13.31 10.99
C SER A 30 10.83 14.08 11.23
N LYS A 31 11.30 14.08 12.49
CA LYS A 31 12.60 14.68 12.88
C LYS A 31 13.80 13.77 12.60
N ARG A 32 13.57 12.51 12.21
CA ARG A 32 14.65 11.56 11.92
C ARG A 32 15.01 11.63 10.43
N PRO A 33 16.31 11.66 10.08
CA PRO A 33 16.71 11.61 8.68
C PRO A 33 16.25 10.31 8.04
N ARG A 34 15.65 10.42 6.86
CA ARG A 34 15.25 9.33 5.98
C ARG A 34 15.76 9.63 4.58
N PRO A 35 15.94 8.60 3.73
CA PRO A 35 16.19 8.83 2.32
C PRO A 35 15.12 9.77 1.74
N GLU A 36 15.57 10.78 0.99
CA GLU A 36 14.75 11.88 0.49
C GLU A 36 13.48 11.42 -0.24
N THR A 37 13.59 10.32 -0.98
CA THR A 37 12.49 9.77 -1.80
C THR A 37 11.64 8.74 -1.07
N GLU A 38 11.93 8.38 0.18
CA GLU A 38 11.23 7.25 0.82
C GLU A 38 9.75 7.54 1.05
N ALA A 39 9.40 8.76 1.47
CA ALA A 39 8.00 9.16 1.66
C ALA A 39 7.23 9.19 0.33
N GLU A 40 7.84 9.74 -0.73
CA GLU A 40 7.25 9.74 -2.09
C GLU A 40 7.03 8.32 -2.60
N ASN A 41 8.01 7.42 -2.38
CA ASN A 41 7.89 6.02 -2.73
C ASN A 41 6.73 5.34 -1.99
N LYS A 42 6.53 5.59 -0.68
CA LYS A 42 5.38 5.03 0.05
C LYS A 42 4.05 5.53 -0.52
N LEU A 43 3.95 6.81 -0.86
CA LEU A 43 2.74 7.40 -1.45
C LEU A 43 2.43 6.79 -2.83
N ARG A 44 3.46 6.65 -3.67
CA ARG A 44 3.35 5.97 -4.97
C ARG A 44 2.89 4.52 -4.80
N ASP A 45 3.50 3.78 -3.87
CA ASP A 45 3.13 2.40 -3.61
C ASP A 45 1.68 2.26 -3.11
N ILE A 46 1.21 3.18 -2.26
CA ILE A 46 -0.19 3.20 -1.80
C ILE A 46 -1.13 3.35 -3.00
N ALA A 47 -0.85 4.28 -3.91
CA ALA A 47 -1.66 4.47 -5.12
C ALA A 47 -1.66 3.22 -6.02
N MET A 48 -0.53 2.53 -6.15
CA MET A 48 -0.45 1.27 -6.89
C MET A 48 -1.25 0.15 -6.21
N LEU A 49 -1.20 0.06 -4.88
CA LEU A 49 -1.98 -0.92 -4.12
C LEU A 49 -3.49 -0.66 -4.23
N ASP A 50 -3.91 0.61 -4.27
CA ASP A 50 -5.30 0.97 -4.55
C ASP A 50 -5.77 0.48 -5.92
N ALA A 51 -4.93 0.64 -6.96
CA ALA A 51 -5.23 0.11 -8.28
C ALA A 51 -5.34 -1.42 -8.30
N VAL A 52 -4.44 -2.13 -7.59
CA VAL A 52 -4.50 -3.59 -7.45
C VAL A 52 -5.80 -4.04 -6.78
N ILE A 53 -6.19 -3.38 -5.69
CA ILE A 53 -7.44 -3.67 -4.99
C ILE A 53 -8.65 -3.47 -5.92
N ALA A 54 -8.68 -2.36 -6.66
CA ALA A 54 -9.76 -2.07 -7.61
C ALA A 54 -9.88 -3.15 -8.70
N ILE A 55 -8.75 -3.56 -9.29
CA ILE A 55 -8.71 -4.63 -10.29
C ILE A 55 -9.22 -5.95 -9.70
N CYS A 56 -8.74 -6.35 -8.52
CA CYS A 56 -9.15 -7.60 -7.89
C CYS A 56 -10.63 -7.59 -7.53
N LYS A 57 -11.16 -6.47 -7.01
CA LYS A 57 -12.60 -6.32 -6.72
C LYS A 57 -13.45 -6.47 -7.98
N ALA A 58 -13.02 -5.86 -9.09
CA ALA A 58 -13.70 -6.01 -10.37
C ALA A 58 -13.71 -7.47 -10.87
N ARG A 59 -12.64 -8.23 -10.61
CA ARG A 59 -12.54 -9.66 -10.96
C ARG A 59 -13.34 -10.59 -10.06
N VAL A 60 -13.63 -10.19 -8.82
CA VAL A 60 -14.50 -10.94 -7.91
C VAL A 60 -15.98 -10.71 -8.23
N ALA A 61 -16.32 -9.54 -8.77
CA ALA A 61 -17.69 -9.16 -9.11
C ALA A 61 -18.16 -9.65 -10.50
N ALA A 62 -17.25 -10.16 -11.33
CA ALA A 62 -17.51 -10.69 -12.67
C ALA A 62 -17.63 -12.21 -12.65
#